data_AF-A0A8S3PYK2-F1
#
_entry.id   AF-A0A8S3PYK2-F1
#
_cell.length_a   1.000
_cell.length_b   1.000
_cell.length_c   1.000
_cell.angle_alpha   90.00
_cell.angle_beta   90.00
_cell.angle_gamma   90.00
#
_symmetry.space_group_name_H-M   'P 1'
#
loop_
_entity.id
_entity.type
_entity.pdbx_description
1 polymer ?
#
loop_
_entity_poly.entity_id
_entity_poly.type
_entity_poly.pdbx_seq_one_letter_code
_entity_poly.pdbx_strand_id
1 'polypeptide(L)'
;MPKFNTTSTRYKVTFKDLDIRGIPNILKSLKVLFNSIIRNITEFMDQSDLVRLSVQCPELDFPISLPFMKLSQLHTERLLSEIERVLQSYEQFVLDETLEIELIHVSLPSGGIGKRCKYVDLEKTLNEKRCFLQIQNKDDLCCARAIMTAKARLDGHEKWNSIRQGRNIQGELARKLHNKAGVPFRRCGIEEIKSFQRILDGYQIHVVSKEHFNAIIYEGPTAEKKIYLYLHDHHYDVITAMPAFLSRNYFCTKCNKGYDHKVDHSCNNVCHQCYKTHESGDEDWIYCNDCNRYFKSAKCYEMHKQETSTGKSTCYTNFRCRKCNQSVYTKLHKTAHKCGEHYCKTCKDYVPEEHKCYMLPACPDNIDTLKHDVKPGENAKQLKKKHTKTFIFFDFECTQNKVLQCDMGFEKTSKETKMYIHQNACFL
;
A
#
# COMPACT_ATOMS: atom_id res chain seq x y z
N MET A 1 -9.06 5.72 2.46
CA MET A 1 -7.79 6.44 2.18
C MET A 1 -7.62 6.55 0.67
N PRO A 2 -7.45 7.75 0.09
CA PRO A 2 -7.23 7.89 -1.35
C PRO A 2 -5.85 7.33 -1.71
N LYS A 3 -5.82 6.44 -2.70
CA LYS A 3 -4.66 5.60 -3.10
C LYS A 3 -3.56 6.34 -3.87
N PHE A 4 -3.82 7.59 -4.26
CA PHE A 4 -2.93 8.44 -5.03
C PHE A 4 -2.99 9.83 -4.41
N ASN A 5 -1.90 10.60 -4.44
CA ASN A 5 -1.85 11.99 -3.95
C ASN A 5 -2.65 12.91 -4.90
N THR A 6 -3.91 12.57 -5.11
CA THR A 6 -4.83 13.16 -6.06
C THR A 6 -5.59 14.27 -5.36
N THR A 7 -5.38 15.49 -5.82
CA THR A 7 -6.19 16.63 -5.43
C THR A 7 -7.23 16.87 -6.52
N SER A 8 -8.49 17.04 -6.13
CA SER A 8 -9.52 17.57 -7.02
C SER A 8 -9.83 18.98 -6.57
N THR A 9 -9.81 19.92 -7.51
CA THR A 9 -10.20 21.31 -7.25
C THR A 9 -11.29 21.71 -8.23
N ARG A 10 -12.40 22.22 -7.70
CA ARG A 10 -13.54 22.69 -8.48
C ARG A 10 -13.56 24.21 -8.49
N TYR A 11 -13.60 24.77 -9.68
CA TYR A 11 -13.68 26.21 -9.91
C TYR A 11 -15.03 26.52 -10.53
N LYS A 12 -15.79 27.41 -9.90
CA LYS A 12 -17.00 27.96 -10.48
C LYS A 12 -16.65 29.27 -11.17
N VAL A 13 -16.74 29.28 -12.48
CA VAL A 13 -16.49 30.45 -13.33
C VAL A 13 -17.83 31.11 -13.58
N THR A 14 -17.92 32.41 -13.32
CA THR A 14 -19.10 33.20 -13.68
C THR A 14 -18.73 34.21 -14.74
N PHE A 15 -19.52 34.29 -15.80
CA PHE A 15 -19.34 35.26 -16.87
C PHE A 15 -20.16 36.51 -16.55
N LYS A 16 -19.51 37.67 -16.60
CA LYS A 16 -20.19 38.96 -16.58
C LYS A 16 -20.05 39.59 -17.95
N ASP A 17 -21.18 39.91 -18.57
CA ASP A 17 -21.26 40.63 -19.85
C ASP A 17 -20.52 39.95 -21.01
N LEU A 18 -20.85 38.68 -21.30
CA LEU A 18 -20.49 38.05 -22.56
C LEU A 18 -21.41 38.59 -23.68
N ASP A 19 -21.07 39.75 -24.25
CA ASP A 19 -21.72 40.22 -25.48
C ASP A 19 -21.24 39.36 -26.66
N ILE A 20 -21.93 38.24 -26.88
CA ILE A 20 -21.56 37.30 -27.93
C ILE A 20 -22.67 37.19 -28.98
N ARG A 21 -22.50 37.94 -30.07
CA ARG A 21 -23.16 37.61 -31.34
C ARG A 21 -22.18 36.82 -32.21
N GLY A 22 -22.48 35.53 -32.37
CA GLY A 22 -21.82 34.62 -33.31
C GLY A 22 -20.82 33.62 -32.69
N ILE A 23 -20.93 32.35 -33.08
CA ILE A 23 -20.07 31.21 -32.67
C ILE A 23 -18.56 31.49 -32.81
N PRO A 24 -18.06 32.13 -33.89
CA PRO A 24 -16.62 32.43 -34.01
C PRO A 24 -16.11 33.39 -32.92
N ASN A 25 -16.97 34.31 -32.47
CA ASN A 25 -16.63 35.26 -31.40
C ASN A 25 -16.68 34.57 -30.02
N ILE A 26 -17.58 33.59 -29.81
CA ILE A 26 -17.61 32.73 -28.61
C ILE A 26 -16.26 32.03 -28.44
N LEU A 27 -15.80 31.32 -29.48
CA LEU A 27 -14.58 30.51 -29.41
C LEU A 27 -13.33 31.36 -29.16
N LYS A 28 -13.27 32.58 -29.74
CA LYS A 28 -12.17 33.51 -29.52
C LYS A 28 -12.14 34.03 -28.07
N SER A 29 -13.30 34.39 -27.52
CA SER A 29 -13.43 34.83 -26.12
C SER A 29 -13.14 33.69 -25.13
N LEU A 30 -13.65 32.49 -25.39
CA LEU A 30 -13.36 31.29 -24.60
C LEU A 30 -11.87 30.94 -24.63
N LYS A 31 -11.19 31.10 -25.78
CA LYS A 31 -9.75 30.86 -25.88
C LYS A 31 -8.95 31.73 -24.92
N VAL A 32 -9.25 33.03 -24.86
CA VAL A 32 -8.56 33.96 -23.95
C VAL A 32 -8.86 33.59 -22.49
N LEU A 33 -10.11 33.25 -22.20
CA LEU A 33 -10.57 32.95 -20.85
C LEU A 33 -10.00 31.64 -20.33
N PHE A 34 -10.07 30.55 -21.09
CA PHE A 34 -9.47 29.26 -20.71
C PHE A 34 -7.95 29.34 -20.63
N ASN A 35 -7.28 30.12 -21.49
CA ASN A 35 -5.84 30.36 -21.34
C ASN A 35 -5.53 31.00 -19.97
N SER A 36 -6.30 32.00 -19.56
CA SER A 36 -6.10 32.66 -18.27
C SER A 36 -6.40 31.73 -17.10
N ILE A 37 -7.48 30.95 -17.19
CA ILE A 37 -7.88 29.99 -16.16
C ILE A 37 -6.86 28.87 -16.02
N ILE A 38 -6.48 28.20 -17.12
CA ILE A 38 -5.49 27.12 -17.10
C ILE A 38 -4.20 27.65 -16.50
N ARG A 39 -3.71 28.81 -16.95
CA ARG A 39 -2.48 29.41 -16.40
C ARG A 39 -2.55 29.67 -14.90
N ASN A 40 -3.68 30.18 -14.38
CA ASN A 40 -3.85 30.45 -12.96
C ASN A 40 -3.93 29.15 -12.15
N ILE A 41 -4.74 28.19 -12.59
CA ILE A 41 -4.89 26.90 -11.91
C ILE A 41 -3.56 26.13 -11.90
N THR A 42 -2.78 26.21 -12.96
CA THR A 42 -1.52 25.45 -13.12
C THR A 42 -0.29 26.22 -12.64
N GLU A 43 -0.42 27.43 -12.09
CA GLU A 43 0.69 28.31 -11.70
C GLU A 43 1.65 27.65 -10.70
N PHE A 44 1.12 26.78 -9.84
CA PHE A 44 1.87 26.09 -8.78
C PHE A 44 2.16 24.61 -9.07
N MET A 45 1.94 24.14 -10.30
CA MET A 45 2.07 22.73 -10.69
C MET A 45 3.32 22.47 -11.54
N ASP A 46 3.89 21.27 -11.44
CA ASP A 46 5.05 20.88 -12.23
C ASP A 46 4.64 20.45 -13.65
N GLN A 47 5.42 20.82 -14.67
CA GLN A 47 5.14 20.47 -16.07
C GLN A 47 5.13 18.96 -16.36
N SER A 48 5.71 18.18 -15.45
CA SER A 48 5.69 16.72 -15.46
C SER A 48 4.49 16.12 -14.75
N ASP A 49 3.70 16.88 -13.98
CA ASP A 49 2.52 16.38 -13.26
C ASP A 49 1.43 15.88 -14.21
N LEU A 50 0.59 14.94 -13.74
CA LEU A 50 -0.58 14.50 -14.47
C LEU A 50 -1.81 15.30 -14.06
N VAL A 51 -2.59 15.71 -15.06
CA VAL A 51 -3.81 16.49 -14.90
C VAL A 51 -4.93 15.89 -15.73
N ARG A 52 -6.15 15.97 -15.18
CA ARG A 52 -7.41 15.80 -15.92
C ARG A 52 -8.20 17.08 -15.77
N LEU A 53 -8.62 17.66 -16.88
CA LEU A 53 -9.55 18.78 -16.89
C LEU A 53 -10.92 18.28 -17.31
N SER A 54 -11.95 18.64 -16.56
CA SER A 54 -13.35 18.37 -16.87
C SER A 54 -14.15 19.66 -16.74
N VAL A 55 -14.92 19.98 -17.76
CA VAL A 55 -15.84 21.13 -17.77
C VAL A 55 -17.26 20.61 -17.66
N GLN A 56 -17.96 21.01 -16.61
CA GLN A 56 -19.37 20.78 -16.39
C GLN A 56 -20.14 22.05 -16.73
N CYS A 57 -21.16 21.89 -17.55
CA CYS A 57 -22.14 22.92 -17.89
C CYS A 57 -23.52 22.36 -17.55
N PRO A 58 -24.39 23.12 -16.87
CA PRO A 58 -25.76 22.68 -16.58
C PRO A 58 -26.57 22.28 -17.82
N GLU A 59 -26.22 22.83 -18.99
CA GLU A 59 -26.90 22.59 -20.27
C GLU A 59 -26.41 21.34 -21.03
N LEU A 60 -25.36 20.66 -20.54
CA LEU A 60 -24.82 19.45 -21.16
C LEU A 60 -25.13 18.22 -20.32
N ASP A 61 -25.69 17.18 -20.95
CA ASP A 61 -25.94 15.87 -20.30
C ASP A 61 -24.66 15.22 -19.76
N PHE A 62 -23.52 15.51 -20.40
CA PHE A 62 -22.22 14.92 -20.08
C PHE A 62 -21.12 15.99 -19.97
N PRO A 63 -20.21 15.85 -18.99
CA PRO A 63 -19.09 16.77 -18.85
C PRO A 63 -18.10 16.64 -20.01
N ILE A 64 -17.57 17.78 -20.46
CA ILE A 64 -16.49 17.82 -21.44
C ILE A 64 -15.19 17.48 -20.71
N SER A 65 -14.77 16.23 -20.82
CA SER A 65 -13.57 15.70 -20.16
C SER A 65 -12.42 15.56 -21.15
N LEU A 66 -11.28 16.16 -20.81
CA LEU A 66 -10.01 15.81 -21.44
C LEU A 66 -9.47 14.49 -20.88
N PRO A 67 -8.73 13.70 -21.70
CA PRO A 67 -8.06 12.51 -21.20
C PRO A 67 -6.96 12.89 -20.20
N PHE A 68 -6.59 11.93 -19.36
CA PHE A 68 -5.55 12.12 -18.35
C PHE A 68 -4.18 12.27 -19.02
N MET A 69 -3.48 13.39 -18.80
CA MET A 69 -2.26 13.74 -19.53
C MET A 69 -1.26 14.53 -18.68
N LYS A 70 -0.04 14.72 -19.18
CA LYS A 70 0.97 15.58 -18.53
C LYS A 70 0.57 17.05 -18.64
N LEU A 71 0.92 17.87 -17.64
CA LEU A 71 0.67 19.32 -17.68
C LEU A 71 1.32 19.98 -18.91
N SER A 72 2.53 19.57 -19.29
CA SER A 72 3.20 20.01 -20.52
C SER A 72 2.41 19.74 -21.81
N GLN A 73 1.43 18.84 -21.79
CA GLN A 73 0.59 18.50 -22.94
C GLN A 73 -0.80 19.17 -22.87
N LEU A 74 -1.12 19.86 -21.77
CA LEU A 74 -2.37 20.58 -21.58
C LEU A 74 -2.31 21.92 -22.33
N HIS A 75 -2.70 21.89 -23.60
CA HIS A 75 -2.86 23.09 -24.42
C HIS A 75 -4.33 23.47 -24.54
N THR A 76 -4.62 24.77 -24.50
CA THR A 76 -5.97 25.32 -24.61
C THR A 76 -6.65 24.92 -25.92
N GLU A 77 -5.88 24.75 -27.00
CA GLU A 77 -6.35 24.26 -28.29
C GLU A 77 -7.03 22.88 -28.18
N ARG A 78 -6.54 21.99 -27.31
CA ARG A 78 -7.14 20.66 -27.12
C ARG A 78 -8.47 20.75 -26.38
N LEU A 79 -8.58 21.66 -25.42
CA LEU A 79 -9.85 21.91 -24.75
C LEU A 79 -10.87 22.50 -25.71
N LEU A 80 -10.45 23.48 -26.52
CA LEU A 80 -11.31 24.11 -27.52
C LEU A 80 -11.75 23.11 -28.60
N SER A 81 -10.89 22.21 -29.08
CA SER A 81 -11.29 21.21 -30.06
C SER A 81 -12.35 20.24 -29.52
N GLU A 82 -12.26 19.89 -28.23
CA GLU A 82 -13.26 19.03 -27.59
C GLU A 82 -14.56 19.78 -27.32
N ILE A 83 -14.49 21.07 -26.96
CA ILE A 83 -15.65 21.94 -26.85
C ILE A 83 -16.32 22.11 -28.23
N GLU A 84 -15.56 22.41 -29.28
CA GLU A 84 -16.06 22.52 -30.65
C GLU A 84 -16.74 21.23 -31.12
N ARG A 85 -16.15 20.06 -30.83
CA ARG A 85 -16.77 18.78 -31.15
C ARG A 85 -18.12 18.61 -30.46
N VAL A 86 -18.21 18.98 -29.18
CA VAL A 86 -19.47 18.88 -28.41
C VAL A 86 -20.50 19.90 -28.92
N LEU A 87 -20.08 21.15 -29.18
CA LEU A 87 -20.93 22.19 -29.75
C LEU A 87 -21.47 21.83 -31.14
N GLN A 88 -20.67 21.21 -32.00
CA GLN A 88 -21.11 20.72 -33.31
C GLN A 88 -22.17 19.63 -33.22
N SER A 89 -22.20 18.87 -32.12
CA SER A 89 -23.20 17.83 -31.86
C SER A 89 -24.43 18.32 -31.09
N TYR A 90 -24.44 19.57 -30.61
CA TYR A 90 -25.49 20.14 -29.75
C TYR A 90 -26.01 21.45 -30.37
N GLU A 91 -27.14 21.38 -31.10
CA GLU A 91 -27.67 22.51 -31.89
C GLU A 91 -28.17 23.72 -31.07
N GLN A 92 -28.37 23.59 -29.75
CA GLN A 92 -28.96 24.63 -28.89
C GLN A 92 -28.11 24.99 -27.66
N PHE A 93 -26.79 24.92 -27.76
CA PHE A 93 -25.93 25.29 -26.63
C PHE A 93 -25.91 26.80 -26.40
N VAL A 94 -26.34 27.23 -25.21
CA VAL A 94 -26.19 28.60 -24.72
C VAL A 94 -25.16 28.58 -23.59
N LEU A 95 -24.15 29.45 -23.69
CA LEU A 95 -23.19 29.57 -22.61
C LEU A 95 -23.82 30.44 -21.52
N ASP A 96 -24.65 29.84 -20.67
CA ASP A 96 -25.22 30.53 -19.51
C ASP A 96 -24.11 30.90 -18.52
N GLU A 97 -24.44 31.81 -17.61
CA GLU A 97 -23.50 32.60 -16.80
C GLU A 97 -22.50 31.79 -15.99
N THR A 98 -22.67 30.47 -15.79
CA THR A 98 -21.81 29.67 -14.91
C THR A 98 -21.28 28.36 -15.51
N LEU A 99 -19.95 28.16 -15.43
CA LEU A 99 -19.27 26.89 -15.72
C LEU A 99 -18.60 26.34 -14.47
N GLU A 100 -18.66 25.04 -14.28
CA GLU A 100 -17.86 24.34 -13.28
C GLU A 100 -16.69 23.62 -13.94
N ILE A 101 -15.47 23.99 -13.56
CA ILE A 101 -14.24 23.36 -14.04
C ILE A 101 -13.68 22.52 -12.90
N GLU A 102 -13.65 21.21 -13.10
CA GLU A 102 -12.99 20.28 -12.20
C GLU A 102 -11.61 19.93 -12.76
N LEU A 103 -10.57 20.27 -11.99
CA LEU A 103 -9.22 19.82 -12.25
C LEU A 103 -8.86 18.70 -11.27
N ILE A 104 -8.54 17.54 -11.80
CA ILE A 104 -7.91 16.45 -11.06
C ILE A 104 -6.42 16.54 -11.30
N HIS A 105 -5.67 16.85 -10.25
CA HIS A 105 -4.22 16.95 -10.27
C HIS A 105 -3.63 15.74 -9.54
N VAL A 106 -2.64 15.12 -10.17
CA VAL A 106 -1.79 14.09 -9.58
C VAL A 106 -0.37 14.56 -9.73
N SER A 107 0.22 14.98 -8.62
CA SER A 107 1.64 15.32 -8.57
C SER A 107 2.46 14.09 -8.94
N LEU A 108 3.22 14.19 -10.04
CA LEU A 108 4.25 13.21 -10.36
C LEU A 108 5.54 13.63 -9.64
N PRO A 109 6.35 12.66 -9.17
CA PRO A 109 7.57 12.99 -8.46
C PRO A 109 8.58 13.65 -9.41
N SER A 110 8.71 14.97 -9.30
CA SER A 110 9.77 15.76 -9.90
C SER A 110 10.78 16.18 -8.83
N GLY A 111 12.06 16.09 -9.15
CA GLY A 111 13.09 16.16 -8.13
C GLY A 111 13.38 17.57 -7.63
N GLY A 112 12.86 17.92 -6.45
CA GLY A 112 13.11 19.18 -5.74
C GLY A 112 12.83 19.12 -4.23
N ILE A 113 13.23 20.16 -3.50
CA ILE A 113 13.14 20.26 -2.03
C ILE A 113 11.68 20.48 -1.62
N GLY A 114 10.97 19.39 -1.29
CA GLY A 114 9.59 19.39 -0.82
C GLY A 114 9.45 18.98 0.65
N LYS A 115 8.52 19.64 1.36
CA LYS A 115 8.27 19.55 2.81
C LYS A 115 8.20 18.10 3.34
N ARG A 116 8.94 17.84 4.42
CA ARG A 116 8.95 16.59 5.21
C ARG A 116 7.51 16.13 5.54
N CYS A 117 7.07 15.03 4.93
CA CYS A 117 5.84 14.36 5.30
C CYS A 117 5.99 13.74 6.70
N LYS A 118 5.18 14.21 7.66
CA LYS A 118 5.33 13.97 9.12
C LYS A 118 4.93 12.58 9.62
N TYR A 119 4.78 11.54 8.78
CA TYR A 119 4.28 10.26 9.27
C TYR A 119 5.33 9.17 9.52
N VAL A 120 6.57 9.35 9.07
CA VAL A 120 7.69 8.49 9.44
C VAL A 120 8.93 9.39 9.45
N ASP A 121 9.55 9.60 10.61
CA ASP A 121 10.86 10.23 10.65
C ASP A 121 11.82 9.31 9.88
N LEU A 122 12.17 9.74 8.67
CA LEU A 122 13.02 8.99 7.77
C LEU A 122 14.39 8.79 8.38
N GLU A 123 14.98 9.83 8.97
CA GLU A 123 16.29 9.75 9.61
C GLU A 123 16.23 8.73 10.75
N LYS A 124 15.20 8.80 11.58
CA LYS A 124 14.96 7.79 12.62
C LYS A 124 14.82 6.38 12.04
N THR A 125 14.07 6.20 10.95
CA THR A 125 13.86 4.87 10.34
C THR A 125 15.13 4.31 9.72
N LEU A 126 15.91 5.15 9.02
CA LEU A 126 17.19 4.76 8.44
C LEU A 126 18.20 4.40 9.53
N ASN A 127 18.18 5.10 10.67
CA ASN A 127 19.07 4.86 11.81
C ASN A 127 18.65 3.63 12.63
N GLU A 128 17.35 3.41 12.85
CA GLU A 128 16.83 2.29 13.65
C GLU A 128 16.84 0.97 12.87
N LYS A 129 16.54 1.00 11.57
CA LYS A 129 16.52 -0.21 10.74
C LYS A 129 17.93 -0.56 10.25
N ARG A 130 18.51 -1.59 10.86
CA ARG A 130 19.81 -2.19 10.47
C ARG A 130 19.87 -2.71 9.02
N CYS A 131 18.75 -2.75 8.30
CA CYS A 131 18.71 -3.23 6.91
C CYS A 131 19.18 -2.20 5.89
N PHE A 132 19.36 -0.93 6.26
CA PHE A 132 19.91 0.07 5.37
C PHE A 132 21.44 0.13 5.45
N LEU A 133 22.08 0.33 4.31
CA LEU A 133 23.44 0.89 4.24
C LEU A 133 23.34 2.26 3.59
N GLN A 134 23.57 3.28 4.40
CA GLN A 134 23.52 4.67 3.96
C GLN A 134 24.77 5.00 3.15
N ILE A 135 24.57 5.56 1.95
CA ILE A 135 25.66 6.00 1.10
C ILE A 135 26.01 7.43 1.45
N GLN A 136 27.24 7.64 1.92
CA GLN A 136 27.74 8.99 2.19
C GLN A 136 28.61 9.44 1.03
N ASN A 137 28.17 10.46 0.32
CA ASN A 137 28.90 11.01 -0.80
C ASN A 137 28.68 12.53 -0.94
N LYS A 138 29.66 13.20 -1.57
CA LYS A 138 29.61 14.63 -1.89
C LYS A 138 29.38 14.91 -3.38
N ASP A 139 29.40 13.85 -4.20
CA ASP A 139 29.19 13.90 -5.65
C ASP A 139 27.74 13.51 -6.01
N ASP A 140 27.36 13.57 -7.28
CA ASP A 140 26.04 13.14 -7.75
C ASP A 140 25.97 11.63 -8.11
N LEU A 141 26.92 10.82 -7.62
CA LEU A 141 27.11 9.41 -8.01
C LEU A 141 26.54 8.41 -7.01
N CYS A 142 25.60 8.82 -6.15
CA CYS A 142 25.02 7.97 -5.10
C CYS A 142 24.44 6.66 -5.65
N CYS A 143 23.77 6.69 -6.81
CA CYS A 143 23.22 5.50 -7.47
C CYS A 143 24.30 4.45 -7.78
N ALA A 144 25.36 4.83 -8.50
CA ALA A 144 26.44 3.92 -8.84
C ALA A 144 27.22 3.46 -7.59
N ARG A 145 27.40 4.35 -6.59
CA ARG A 145 28.00 3.98 -5.30
C ARG A 145 27.16 2.95 -4.56
N ALA A 146 25.83 3.11 -4.53
CA ALA A 146 24.91 2.16 -3.92
C ALA A 146 24.97 0.79 -4.61
N ILE A 147 24.92 0.77 -5.94
CA ILE A 147 25.03 -0.46 -6.75
C ILE A 147 26.35 -1.18 -6.45
N MET A 148 27.49 -0.47 -6.51
CA MET A 148 28.80 -1.08 -6.25
C MET A 148 28.96 -1.54 -4.80
N THR A 149 28.36 -0.82 -3.85
CA THR A 149 28.36 -1.23 -2.43
C THR A 149 27.53 -2.49 -2.24
N ALA A 150 26.33 -2.58 -2.82
CA ALA A 150 25.51 -3.78 -2.78
C ALA A 150 26.22 -4.97 -3.44
N LYS A 151 26.81 -4.77 -4.62
CA LYS A 151 27.60 -5.77 -5.33
C LYS A 151 28.77 -6.28 -4.49
N ALA A 152 29.57 -5.37 -3.92
CA ALA A 152 30.71 -5.74 -3.08
C ALA A 152 30.31 -6.58 -1.85
N ARG A 153 29.12 -6.32 -1.28
CA ARG A 153 28.56 -7.13 -0.20
C ARG A 153 28.21 -8.55 -0.65
N LEU A 154 27.52 -8.66 -1.80
CA LEU A 154 27.07 -9.94 -2.35
C LEU A 154 28.24 -10.82 -2.79
N ASP A 155 29.34 -10.21 -3.23
CA ASP A 155 30.53 -10.93 -3.70
C ASP A 155 31.56 -11.21 -2.60
N GLY A 156 31.36 -10.70 -1.38
CA GLY A 156 32.35 -10.84 -0.31
C GLY A 156 33.69 -10.16 -0.63
N HIS A 157 33.64 -8.96 -1.21
CA HIS A 157 34.83 -8.25 -1.68
C HIS A 157 35.85 -8.01 -0.53
N GLU A 158 37.15 -8.27 -0.77
CA GLU A 158 38.22 -8.16 0.25
C GLU A 158 38.23 -6.81 0.99
N LYS A 159 38.15 -5.71 0.23
CA LYS A 159 38.06 -4.33 0.74
C LYS A 159 36.65 -3.89 1.16
N TRP A 160 35.77 -4.82 1.55
CA TRP A 160 34.38 -4.55 1.93
C TRP A 160 34.23 -3.40 2.94
N ASN A 161 35.03 -3.40 4.00
CA ASN A 161 34.94 -2.36 5.05
C ASN A 161 35.21 -0.96 4.50
N SER A 162 36.17 -0.82 3.58
CA SER A 162 36.50 0.45 2.93
C SER A 162 35.39 0.92 1.99
N ILE A 163 34.77 -0.02 1.24
CA ILE A 163 33.66 0.28 0.34
C ILE A 163 32.42 0.69 1.15
N ARG A 164 32.09 -0.05 2.22
CA ARG A 164 30.96 0.22 3.11
C ARG A 164 31.07 1.59 3.79
N GLN A 165 32.27 1.99 4.18
CA GLN A 165 32.53 3.29 4.83
C GLN A 165 32.58 4.46 3.84
N GLY A 166 32.38 4.25 2.54
CA GLY A 166 32.41 5.32 1.55
C GLY A 166 33.81 5.89 1.27
N ARG A 167 34.88 5.12 1.52
CA ARG A 167 36.27 5.54 1.21
C ARG A 167 36.47 5.70 -0.30
N ASN A 168 37.60 6.29 -0.71
CA ASN A 168 37.91 6.62 -2.12
C ASN A 168 37.65 5.47 -3.11
N ILE A 169 37.93 4.23 -2.71
CA ILE A 169 37.67 3.03 -3.52
C ILE A 169 36.20 2.91 -3.96
N GLN A 170 35.23 3.28 -3.12
CA GLN A 170 33.80 3.24 -3.47
C GLN A 170 33.52 4.20 -4.64
N GLY A 171 34.07 5.40 -4.60
CA GLY A 171 33.92 6.40 -5.66
C GLY A 171 34.64 6.00 -6.96
N GLU A 172 35.82 5.39 -6.86
CA GLU A 172 36.54 4.85 -8.04
C GLU A 172 35.75 3.73 -8.72
N LEU A 173 35.19 2.80 -7.95
CA LEU A 173 34.35 1.73 -8.47
C LEU A 173 33.08 2.28 -9.13
N ALA A 174 32.45 3.29 -8.52
CA ALA A 174 31.29 3.96 -9.08
C ALA A 174 31.62 4.66 -10.42
N ARG A 175 32.73 5.40 -10.50
CA ARG A 175 33.18 6.02 -11.77
C ARG A 175 33.48 4.98 -12.85
N LYS A 176 34.12 3.86 -12.48
CA LYS A 176 34.35 2.74 -13.41
C LYS A 176 33.03 2.15 -13.92
N LEU A 177 32.00 2.06 -13.09
CA LEU A 177 30.67 1.60 -13.50
C LEU A 177 30.03 2.55 -14.53
N HIS A 178 30.07 3.86 -14.28
CA HIS A 178 29.62 4.89 -15.22
C HIS A 178 30.31 4.79 -16.58
N ASN A 179 31.64 4.71 -16.59
CA ASN A 179 32.42 4.57 -17.83
C ASN A 179 32.05 3.30 -18.60
N LYS A 180 31.92 2.16 -17.91
CA LYS A 180 31.55 0.89 -18.55
C LYS A 180 30.13 0.91 -19.12
N ALA A 181 29.20 1.60 -18.47
CA ALA A 181 27.81 1.69 -18.93
C ALA A 181 27.57 2.79 -19.97
N GLY A 182 28.57 3.64 -20.26
CA GLY A 182 28.41 4.83 -21.09
C GLY A 182 27.46 5.87 -20.47
N VAL A 183 27.33 5.88 -19.14
CA VAL A 183 26.42 6.79 -18.41
C VAL A 183 27.21 8.01 -17.93
N PRO A 184 26.81 9.25 -18.27
CA PRO A 184 27.49 10.46 -17.81
C PRO A 184 27.57 10.55 -16.28
N PHE A 185 28.59 11.23 -15.74
CA PHE A 185 28.77 11.44 -14.31
C PHE A 185 27.77 12.47 -13.75
N ARG A 186 26.52 12.07 -13.66
CA ARG A 186 25.41 12.91 -13.15
C ARG A 186 24.45 12.06 -12.33
N ARG A 187 23.45 12.73 -11.77
CA ARG A 187 22.31 12.08 -11.11
C ARG A 187 21.68 11.04 -12.05
N CYS A 188 21.37 9.89 -11.48
CA CYS A 188 20.84 8.74 -12.20
C CYS A 188 19.36 8.53 -11.84
N GLY A 189 18.52 8.42 -12.86
CA GLY A 189 17.16 7.92 -12.77
C GLY A 189 17.07 6.47 -13.21
N ILE A 190 15.86 6.04 -13.58
CA ILE A 190 15.59 4.66 -14.00
C ILE A 190 16.29 4.32 -15.33
N GLU A 191 16.46 5.25 -16.27
CA GLU A 191 17.12 4.98 -17.55
C GLU A 191 18.61 4.69 -17.40
N GLU A 192 19.29 5.41 -16.50
CA GLU A 192 20.67 5.10 -16.15
C GLU A 192 20.78 3.76 -15.42
N ILE A 193 19.82 3.43 -14.55
CA ILE A 193 19.76 2.12 -13.88
C ILE A 193 19.59 0.98 -14.88
N LYS A 194 18.75 1.13 -15.90
CA LYS A 194 18.64 0.17 -17.02
C LYS A 194 19.98 -0.01 -17.73
N SER A 195 20.72 1.08 -17.91
CA SER A 195 22.05 1.03 -18.53
C SER A 195 23.06 0.28 -17.66
N PHE A 196 23.06 0.50 -16.33
CA PHE A 196 23.88 -0.28 -15.40
C PHE A 196 23.47 -1.75 -15.34
N GLN A 197 22.17 -2.04 -15.40
CA GLN A 197 21.64 -3.39 -15.40
C GLN A 197 22.16 -4.22 -16.59
N ARG A 198 22.32 -3.61 -17.77
CA ARG A 198 22.83 -4.30 -18.97
C ARG A 198 24.28 -4.76 -18.86
N ILE A 199 25.08 -4.14 -17.99
CA ILE A 199 26.52 -4.48 -17.82
C ILE A 199 26.80 -5.31 -16.56
N LEU A 200 25.77 -5.55 -15.73
CA LEU A 200 25.88 -6.29 -14.47
C LEU A 200 25.29 -7.70 -14.63
N ASP A 201 25.99 -8.52 -15.40
CA ASP A 201 25.61 -9.90 -15.63
C ASP A 201 25.52 -10.69 -14.32
N GLY A 202 24.44 -11.47 -14.16
CA GLY A 202 24.18 -12.25 -12.95
C GLY A 202 23.59 -11.45 -11.78
N TYR A 203 23.34 -10.15 -11.94
CA TYR A 203 22.66 -9.32 -10.93
C TYR A 203 21.32 -8.80 -11.46
N GLN A 204 20.33 -8.71 -10.57
CA GLN A 204 19.03 -8.10 -10.82
C GLN A 204 18.86 -6.90 -9.89
N ILE A 205 18.71 -5.71 -10.45
CA ILE A 205 18.50 -4.48 -9.69
C ILE A 205 17.00 -4.28 -9.45
N HIS A 206 16.65 -4.04 -8.19
CA HIS A 206 15.34 -3.58 -7.75
C HIS A 206 15.48 -2.20 -7.12
N VAL A 207 14.58 -1.28 -7.46
CA VAL A 207 14.54 0.07 -6.87
C VAL A 207 13.27 0.23 -6.09
N VAL A 208 13.39 0.46 -4.79
CA VAL A 208 12.28 0.77 -3.87
C VAL A 208 12.23 2.27 -3.65
N SER A 209 11.06 2.90 -3.81
CA SER A 209 10.92 4.35 -3.69
C SER A 209 10.10 4.76 -2.47
N LYS A 210 10.66 5.65 -1.64
CA LYS A 210 9.95 6.30 -0.52
C LYS A 210 8.70 7.03 -1.00
N GLU A 211 8.82 7.77 -2.10
CA GLU A 211 7.75 8.61 -2.66
C GLU A 211 6.57 7.77 -3.17
N HIS A 212 6.83 6.51 -3.54
CA HIS A 212 5.82 5.56 -3.97
C HIS A 212 5.44 4.58 -2.86
N PHE A 213 5.35 5.06 -1.61
CA PHE A 213 4.96 4.26 -0.45
C PHE A 213 5.82 3.00 -0.25
N ASN A 214 7.12 3.10 -0.52
CA ASN A 214 8.07 1.99 -0.46
C ASN A 214 7.77 0.85 -1.46
N ALA A 215 7.10 1.16 -2.58
CA ALA A 215 6.90 0.23 -3.69
C ALA A 215 8.18 0.06 -4.53
N ILE A 216 8.28 -1.09 -5.19
CA ILE A 216 9.32 -1.34 -6.20
C ILE A 216 8.90 -0.63 -7.49
N ILE A 217 9.68 0.37 -7.90
CA ILE A 217 9.43 1.19 -9.10
C ILE A 217 10.23 0.71 -10.32
N TYR A 218 11.22 -0.15 -10.11
CA TYR A 218 11.98 -0.79 -11.17
C TYR A 218 12.43 -2.18 -10.74
N GLU A 219 12.33 -3.13 -11.68
CA GLU A 219 12.80 -4.50 -11.55
C GLU A 219 13.53 -4.89 -12.85
N GLY A 220 14.81 -5.22 -12.72
CA GLY A 220 15.62 -5.73 -13.81
C GLY A 220 15.26 -7.18 -14.21
N PRO A 221 15.89 -7.72 -15.26
CA PRO A 221 15.72 -9.12 -15.67
C PRO A 221 16.13 -10.08 -14.54
N THR A 222 15.43 -11.21 -14.45
CA THR A 222 15.64 -12.22 -13.41
C THR A 222 17.08 -12.69 -13.37
N ALA A 223 17.71 -12.56 -12.21
CA ALA A 223 19.05 -13.07 -11.95
C ALA A 223 19.16 -13.67 -10.54
N GLU A 224 20.24 -14.44 -10.33
CA GLU A 224 20.52 -15.09 -9.05
C GLU A 224 20.73 -14.06 -7.95
N LYS A 225 21.66 -13.12 -8.15
CA LYS A 225 22.02 -12.10 -7.17
C LYS A 225 21.09 -10.89 -7.30
N LYS A 226 20.51 -10.43 -6.20
CA LYS A 226 19.55 -9.31 -6.21
C LYS A 226 20.11 -8.12 -5.46
N ILE A 227 20.11 -6.97 -6.11
CA ILE A 227 20.53 -5.68 -5.57
C ILE A 227 19.27 -4.87 -5.30
N TYR A 228 19.02 -4.51 -4.04
CA TYR A 228 17.90 -3.65 -3.67
C TYR A 228 18.42 -2.27 -3.31
N LEU A 229 17.93 -1.26 -4.02
CA LEU A 229 18.22 0.14 -3.79
C LEU A 229 17.01 0.82 -3.15
N TYR A 230 17.25 1.77 -2.25
CA TYR A 230 16.24 2.63 -1.68
C TYR A 230 16.41 4.05 -2.18
N LEU A 231 15.45 4.53 -2.97
CA LEU A 231 15.38 5.89 -3.47
C LEU A 231 14.54 6.75 -2.51
N HIS A 232 15.17 7.74 -1.90
CA HIS A 232 14.52 8.73 -1.05
C HIS A 232 15.24 10.07 -1.17
N ASP A 233 14.50 11.19 -1.18
CA ASP A 233 15.05 12.55 -1.15
C ASP A 233 16.20 12.77 -2.19
N HIS A 234 16.02 12.24 -3.42
CA HIS A 234 17.01 12.24 -4.53
C HIS A 234 18.31 11.51 -4.26
N HIS A 235 18.31 10.61 -3.28
CA HIS A 235 19.44 9.82 -2.83
C HIS A 235 19.17 8.32 -2.93
N TYR A 236 20.22 7.54 -3.20
CA TYR A 236 20.15 6.09 -3.27
C TYR A 236 20.94 5.46 -2.14
N ASP A 237 20.24 4.73 -1.28
CA ASP A 237 20.81 3.84 -0.29
C ASP A 237 20.66 2.37 -0.71
N VAL A 238 21.33 1.47 0.02
CA VAL A 238 21.21 0.03 -0.22
C VAL A 238 20.31 -0.62 0.83
N ILE A 239 19.35 -1.42 0.37
CA ILE A 239 18.58 -2.32 1.22
C ILE A 239 19.30 -3.66 1.25
N THR A 240 19.81 -4.04 2.41
CA THR A 240 20.55 -5.30 2.60
C THR A 240 19.64 -6.50 2.84
N ALA A 241 18.41 -6.27 3.30
CA ALA A 241 17.43 -7.31 3.57
C ALA A 241 16.00 -6.78 3.41
N MET A 242 15.31 -7.22 2.35
CA MET A 242 13.91 -6.87 2.09
C MET A 242 12.92 -7.28 3.20
N PRO A 243 13.02 -8.48 3.82
CA PRO A 243 12.14 -8.82 4.94
C PRO A 243 12.22 -7.82 6.09
N ALA A 244 13.46 -7.44 6.47
CA ALA A 244 13.69 -6.47 7.54
C ALA A 244 13.21 -5.06 7.15
N PHE A 245 13.38 -4.67 5.87
CA PHE A 245 12.84 -3.42 5.34
C PHE A 245 11.31 -3.36 5.48
N LEU A 246 10.61 -4.44 5.10
CA LEU A 246 9.15 -4.54 5.20
C LEU A 246 8.64 -4.89 6.61
N SER A 247 9.54 -5.12 7.56
CA SER A 247 9.21 -5.59 8.92
C SER A 247 8.38 -6.88 8.90
N ARG A 248 8.78 -7.83 8.06
CA ARG A 248 8.18 -9.18 7.92
C ARG A 248 9.24 -10.26 8.10
N ASN A 249 8.82 -11.48 8.43
CA ASN A 249 9.76 -12.60 8.61
C ASN A 249 10.37 -13.07 7.28
N TYR A 250 9.60 -13.01 6.20
CA TYR A 250 10.00 -13.52 4.89
C TYR A 250 9.63 -12.54 3.78
N PHE A 251 10.29 -12.68 2.64
CA PHE A 251 10.03 -11.90 1.42
C PHE A 251 10.05 -12.84 0.22
N CYS A 252 9.04 -12.73 -0.64
CA CYS A 252 9.01 -13.44 -1.90
C CYS A 252 9.55 -12.54 -3.00
N THR A 253 10.59 -13.03 -3.68
CA THR A 253 11.24 -12.33 -4.79
C THR A 253 10.45 -12.42 -6.10
N LYS A 254 9.60 -13.44 -6.29
CA LYS A 254 8.75 -13.57 -7.48
C LYS A 254 7.54 -12.63 -7.42
N CYS A 255 7.00 -12.48 -6.21
CA CYS A 255 5.73 -11.80 -5.98
C CYS A 255 5.93 -10.43 -5.32
N ASN A 256 7.19 -10.05 -5.03
CA ASN A 256 7.61 -8.81 -4.38
C ASN A 256 6.81 -8.46 -3.12
N LYS A 257 6.50 -9.47 -2.30
CA LYS A 257 5.65 -9.36 -1.11
C LYS A 257 6.33 -9.92 0.12
N GLY A 258 6.27 -9.16 1.22
CA GLY A 258 6.63 -9.64 2.55
C GLY A 258 5.51 -10.45 3.18
N TYR A 259 5.84 -11.48 3.95
CA TYR A 259 4.89 -12.35 4.64
C TYR A 259 5.51 -12.92 5.93
N ASP A 260 4.66 -13.31 6.89
CA ASP A 260 5.13 -13.71 8.22
C ASP A 260 5.21 -15.22 8.42
N HIS A 261 4.35 -15.99 7.77
CA HIS A 261 4.39 -17.46 7.79
C HIS A 261 4.46 -18.03 6.38
N LYS A 262 5.29 -19.07 6.19
CA LYS A 262 5.52 -19.71 4.88
C LYS A 262 4.24 -20.21 4.21
N VAL A 263 3.27 -20.63 5.01
CA VAL A 263 1.96 -21.16 4.58
C VAL A 263 1.02 -20.08 4.02
N ASP A 264 1.23 -18.82 4.40
CA ASP A 264 0.37 -17.70 3.97
C ASP A 264 0.71 -17.23 2.55
N HIS A 265 1.84 -17.68 2.01
CA HIS A 265 2.34 -17.22 0.73
C HIS A 265 2.14 -18.24 -0.39
N SER A 266 1.16 -17.98 -1.25
CA SER A 266 0.77 -18.86 -2.35
C SER A 266 1.91 -19.21 -3.32
N CYS A 267 2.87 -18.31 -3.54
CA CYS A 267 3.98 -18.54 -4.47
C CYS A 267 5.00 -19.61 -3.98
N ASN A 268 4.85 -20.11 -2.75
CA ASN A 268 5.71 -21.15 -2.16
C ASN A 268 5.23 -22.59 -2.45
N ASN A 269 4.13 -22.79 -3.21
CA ASN A 269 3.52 -24.11 -3.45
C ASN A 269 3.38 -24.96 -2.17
N VAL A 270 3.01 -24.30 -1.05
CA VAL A 270 2.87 -24.99 0.23
C VAL A 270 1.56 -25.75 0.21
N CYS A 271 1.64 -27.07 0.28
CA CYS A 271 0.45 -27.90 0.36
C CYS A 271 -0.25 -27.68 1.70
N HIS A 272 -1.54 -27.35 1.68
CA HIS A 272 -2.35 -27.14 2.88
C HIS A 272 -2.54 -28.41 3.74
N GLN A 273 -2.30 -29.61 3.17
CA GLN A 273 -2.42 -30.86 3.91
C GLN A 273 -1.15 -31.16 4.72
N CYS A 274 0.00 -31.24 4.07
CA CYS A 274 1.26 -31.57 4.76
C CYS A 274 2.02 -30.34 5.29
N TYR A 275 1.62 -29.12 4.91
CA TYR A 275 2.30 -27.85 5.19
C TYR A 275 3.76 -27.81 4.68
N LYS A 276 4.07 -28.58 3.63
CA LYS A 276 5.38 -28.61 2.96
C LYS A 276 5.25 -28.12 1.53
N THR A 277 6.36 -27.64 0.98
CA THR A 277 6.45 -27.23 -0.43
C THR A 277 6.67 -28.46 -1.30
N HIS A 278 5.70 -28.79 -2.15
CA HIS A 278 5.84 -29.79 -3.21
C HIS A 278 4.81 -29.52 -4.31
N GLU A 279 5.06 -30.05 -5.50
CA GLU A 279 4.06 -30.08 -6.57
C GLU A 279 2.88 -30.96 -6.15
N SER A 280 1.67 -30.50 -6.42
CA SER A 280 0.47 -31.29 -6.18
C SER A 280 0.40 -32.35 -7.28
N GLY A 281 0.57 -33.63 -6.93
CA GLY A 281 0.28 -34.72 -7.86
C GLY A 281 -1.23 -34.88 -8.06
N ASP A 282 -1.62 -35.39 -9.23
CA ASP A 282 -3.00 -35.79 -9.53
C ASP A 282 -3.27 -37.27 -9.20
N GLU A 283 -2.55 -37.79 -8.21
CA GLU A 283 -2.71 -39.14 -7.69
C GLU A 283 -3.87 -39.25 -6.69
N ASP A 284 -4.18 -40.50 -6.34
CA ASP A 284 -5.20 -40.87 -5.37
C ASP A 284 -4.94 -40.30 -3.96
N TRP A 285 -6.04 -40.19 -3.19
CA TRP A 285 -6.00 -39.77 -1.81
C TRP A 285 -5.57 -40.91 -0.89
N ILE A 286 -4.54 -40.66 -0.09
CA ILE A 286 -4.01 -41.62 0.87
C ILE A 286 -4.43 -41.20 2.29
N TYR A 287 -5.03 -42.14 3.01
CA TYR A 287 -5.43 -41.96 4.41
C TYR A 287 -4.29 -42.30 5.37
N CYS A 288 -4.04 -41.45 6.35
CA CYS A 288 -3.05 -41.68 7.40
C CYS A 288 -3.72 -42.11 8.71
N ASN A 289 -3.41 -43.33 9.17
CA ASN A 289 -3.96 -43.88 10.42
C ASN A 289 -3.43 -43.20 11.69
N ASP A 290 -2.25 -42.57 11.62
CA ASP A 290 -1.60 -41.94 12.77
C ASP A 290 -2.24 -40.60 13.12
N CYS A 291 -2.52 -39.77 12.10
CA CYS A 291 -3.11 -38.44 12.28
C CYS A 291 -4.59 -38.34 11.88
N ASN A 292 -5.18 -39.40 11.32
CA ASN A 292 -6.53 -39.45 10.75
C ASN A 292 -6.83 -38.38 9.69
N ARG A 293 -5.83 -38.02 8.88
CA ARG A 293 -5.95 -37.03 7.79
C ARG A 293 -5.73 -37.67 6.42
N TYR A 294 -6.20 -37.01 5.38
CA TYR A 294 -6.07 -37.43 3.99
C TYR A 294 -5.05 -36.55 3.25
N PHE A 295 -4.23 -37.17 2.40
CA PHE A 295 -3.18 -36.51 1.64
C PHE A 295 -3.31 -36.87 0.16
N LYS A 296 -3.24 -35.86 -0.72
CA LYS A 296 -3.33 -36.03 -2.17
C LYS A 296 -1.92 -36.37 -2.68
N SER A 297 -1.67 -37.59 -3.17
CA SER A 297 -0.38 -38.21 -3.56
C SER A 297 0.46 -38.90 -2.48
N ALA A 298 1.23 -39.90 -2.92
CA ALA A 298 2.24 -40.60 -2.11
C ALA A 298 3.32 -39.64 -1.60
N LYS A 299 3.76 -38.70 -2.43
CA LYS A 299 4.73 -37.67 -2.06
C LYS A 299 4.22 -36.79 -0.91
N CYS A 300 2.95 -36.37 -0.96
CA CYS A 300 2.35 -35.61 0.14
C CYS A 300 2.26 -36.44 1.44
N TYR A 301 1.95 -37.74 1.30
CA TYR A 301 1.92 -38.68 2.40
C TYR A 301 3.31 -38.91 3.02
N GLU A 302 4.38 -39.01 2.26
CA GLU A 302 5.72 -39.16 2.85
C GLU A 302 6.19 -37.86 3.53
N MET A 303 5.98 -36.73 2.86
CA MET A 303 6.44 -35.43 3.36
C MET A 303 5.73 -34.97 4.63
N HIS A 304 4.48 -35.39 4.89
CA HIS A 304 3.82 -35.04 6.16
C HIS A 304 4.39 -35.84 7.36
N LYS A 305 4.97 -37.02 7.11
CA LYS A 305 5.66 -37.83 8.13
C LYS A 305 7.10 -37.40 8.36
N GLN A 306 7.71 -36.72 7.40
CA GLN A 306 9.06 -36.17 7.56
C GLN A 306 9.14 -35.11 8.65
N GLU A 307 10.15 -35.25 9.50
CA GLU A 307 10.44 -34.29 10.55
C GLU A 307 10.86 -32.94 9.96
N THR A 308 10.48 -31.88 10.66
CA THR A 308 11.01 -30.53 10.42
C THR A 308 12.33 -30.35 11.16
N SER A 309 13.00 -29.23 10.92
CA SER A 309 14.14 -28.76 11.75
C SER A 309 13.86 -28.68 13.26
N THR A 310 12.58 -28.79 13.68
CA THR A 310 12.17 -28.85 15.09
C THR A 310 12.03 -30.28 15.64
N GLY A 311 12.47 -31.30 14.88
CA GLY A 311 12.41 -32.72 15.26
C GLY A 311 10.98 -33.29 15.32
N LYS A 312 10.02 -32.63 14.67
CA LYS A 312 8.60 -33.02 14.68
C LYS A 312 8.01 -32.97 13.29
N SER A 313 7.18 -33.96 12.97
CA SER A 313 6.47 -34.07 11.70
C SER A 313 5.11 -33.36 11.72
N THR A 314 4.54 -33.10 10.55
CA THR A 314 3.16 -32.60 10.44
C THR A 314 2.18 -33.62 11.00
N CYS A 315 2.46 -34.92 10.79
CA CYS A 315 1.70 -36.04 11.34
C CYS A 315 1.58 -35.96 12.87
N TYR A 316 2.69 -35.71 13.56
CA TYR A 316 2.72 -35.60 15.02
C TYR A 316 2.01 -34.35 15.55
N THR A 317 2.08 -33.24 14.79
CA THR A 317 1.59 -31.93 15.25
C THR A 317 0.11 -31.68 14.99
N ASN A 318 -0.44 -32.27 13.93
CA ASN A 318 -1.79 -32.01 13.46
C ASN A 318 -2.57 -33.33 13.40
N PHE A 319 -3.58 -33.46 14.25
CA PHE A 319 -4.41 -34.66 14.36
C PHE A 319 -5.87 -34.32 14.07
N ARG A 320 -6.62 -35.20 13.40
CA ARG A 320 -8.06 -35.06 13.22
C ARG A 320 -8.81 -35.96 14.19
N CYS A 321 -9.67 -35.38 15.01
CA CYS A 321 -10.47 -36.12 15.98
C CYS A 321 -11.51 -37.01 15.29
N ARG A 322 -11.57 -38.30 15.64
CA ARG A 322 -12.55 -39.25 15.04
C ARG A 322 -14.00 -38.99 15.47
N LYS A 323 -14.21 -38.35 16.62
CA LYS A 323 -15.56 -38.10 17.18
C LYS A 323 -16.20 -36.85 16.60
N CYS A 324 -15.47 -35.74 16.56
CA CYS A 324 -16.00 -34.44 16.09
C CYS A 324 -15.44 -34.00 14.74
N ASN A 325 -14.55 -34.77 14.12
CA ASN A 325 -13.88 -34.45 12.85
C ASN A 325 -13.06 -33.13 12.83
N GLN A 326 -12.87 -32.48 13.98
CA GLN A 326 -12.08 -31.25 14.09
C GLN A 326 -10.58 -31.55 14.02
N SER A 327 -9.84 -30.61 13.41
CA SER A 327 -8.38 -30.60 13.38
C SER A 327 -7.83 -30.00 14.68
N VAL A 328 -6.97 -30.75 15.34
CA VAL A 328 -6.39 -30.44 16.65
C VAL A 328 -4.88 -30.29 16.51
N TYR A 329 -4.33 -29.22 17.08
CA TYR A 329 -2.89 -29.00 17.13
C TYR A 329 -2.33 -29.54 18.46
N THR A 330 -1.49 -30.57 18.41
CA THR A 330 -1.00 -31.26 19.62
C THR A 330 -0.08 -30.41 20.49
N LYS A 331 0.47 -29.31 19.94
CA LYS A 331 1.39 -28.40 20.65
C LYS A 331 0.73 -27.32 21.52
N LEU A 332 -0.56 -27.05 21.37
CA LEU A 332 -1.22 -25.93 22.07
C LEU A 332 -1.93 -26.33 23.36
N HIS A 333 -2.15 -27.63 23.61
CA HIS A 333 -2.95 -28.08 24.73
C HIS A 333 -2.18 -29.06 25.59
N LYS A 334 -1.76 -28.59 26.76
CA LYS A 334 -1.39 -29.45 27.90
C LYS A 334 -2.56 -30.36 28.34
N THR A 335 -3.77 -30.10 27.82
CA THR A 335 -5.00 -30.85 28.04
C THR A 335 -5.41 -31.60 26.76
N ALA A 336 -5.86 -32.85 26.89
CA ALA A 336 -6.38 -33.60 25.76
C ALA A 336 -7.60 -32.90 25.15
N HIS A 337 -7.72 -32.89 23.81
CA HIS A 337 -8.90 -32.37 23.12
C HIS A 337 -10.17 -33.04 23.64
N LYS A 338 -11.17 -32.23 24.03
CA LYS A 338 -12.52 -32.67 24.34
C LYS A 338 -13.48 -32.17 23.26
N CYS A 339 -14.29 -33.07 22.73
CA CYS A 339 -15.28 -32.70 21.72
C CYS A 339 -16.38 -31.81 22.33
N GLY A 340 -16.81 -30.78 21.59
CA GLY A 340 -17.81 -29.81 22.04
C GLY A 340 -17.24 -28.59 22.76
N GLU A 341 -15.92 -28.56 23.00
CA GLU A 341 -15.23 -27.37 23.51
C GLU A 341 -14.57 -26.59 22.37
N HIS A 342 -14.53 -25.26 22.49
CA HIS A 342 -13.82 -24.34 21.60
C HIS A 342 -12.92 -23.40 22.40
N TYR A 343 -11.86 -22.86 21.79
CA TYR A 343 -10.97 -21.93 22.47
C TYR A 343 -11.54 -20.50 22.44
N CYS A 344 -11.81 -19.93 23.63
CA CYS A 344 -12.23 -18.54 23.77
C CYS A 344 -11.00 -17.63 23.94
N LYS A 345 -10.77 -16.72 22.98
CA LYS A 345 -9.63 -15.78 23.02
C LYS A 345 -9.68 -14.81 24.21
N THR A 346 -10.88 -14.49 24.67
CA THR A 346 -11.10 -13.55 25.78
C THR A 346 -10.86 -14.22 27.13
N CYS A 347 -11.44 -15.40 27.34
CA CYS A 347 -11.22 -16.20 28.56
C CYS A 347 -9.85 -16.90 28.57
N LYS A 348 -9.20 -16.99 27.41
CA LYS A 348 -7.94 -17.70 27.17
C LYS A 348 -8.00 -19.19 27.55
N ASP A 349 -9.17 -19.80 27.47
CA ASP A 349 -9.41 -21.20 27.85
C ASP A 349 -10.38 -21.93 26.89
N TYR A 350 -10.42 -23.26 26.98
CA TYR A 350 -11.39 -24.12 26.30
C TYR A 350 -12.72 -24.10 27.05
N VAL A 351 -13.77 -23.76 26.31
CA VAL A 351 -15.10 -23.54 26.86
C VAL A 351 -16.12 -24.34 26.04
N PRO A 352 -17.21 -24.82 26.65
CA PRO A 352 -18.25 -25.54 25.93
C PRO A 352 -18.92 -24.66 24.87
N GLU A 353 -19.61 -25.27 23.92
CA GLU A 353 -20.31 -24.58 22.82
C GLU A 353 -21.31 -23.52 23.30
N GLU A 354 -21.95 -23.72 24.46
CA GLU A 354 -22.89 -22.77 25.07
C GLU A 354 -22.22 -21.57 25.75
N HIS A 355 -20.90 -21.43 25.66
CA HIS A 355 -20.16 -20.39 26.35
C HIS A 355 -20.54 -18.99 25.87
N LYS A 356 -21.18 -18.24 26.77
CA LYS A 356 -21.38 -16.80 26.64
C LYS A 356 -20.17 -16.08 27.19
N CYS A 357 -19.30 -15.61 26.31
CA CYS A 357 -18.14 -14.83 26.68
C CYS A 357 -18.54 -13.41 27.06
N TYR A 358 -18.19 -12.96 28.27
CA TYR A 358 -18.38 -11.59 28.71
C TYR A 358 -17.04 -10.87 28.80
N MET A 359 -17.00 -9.57 28.49
CA MET A 359 -15.82 -8.76 28.75
C MET A 359 -15.57 -8.72 30.26
N LEU A 360 -14.41 -9.23 30.69
CA LEU A 360 -14.03 -9.17 32.09
C LEU A 360 -13.78 -7.70 32.48
N PRO A 361 -14.26 -7.25 33.65
CA PRO A 361 -13.83 -5.99 34.23
C PRO A 361 -12.30 -5.98 34.30
N ALA A 362 -11.68 -4.81 34.09
CA ALA A 362 -10.26 -4.63 34.35
C ALA A 362 -10.02 -4.77 35.87
N CYS A 363 -9.92 -6.01 36.35
CA CYS A 363 -9.76 -6.30 37.76
C CYS A 363 -8.30 -5.99 38.16
N PRO A 364 -8.06 -5.23 39.23
CA PRO A 364 -6.72 -4.87 39.68
C PRO A 364 -5.81 -6.06 40.03
N ASP A 365 -6.37 -7.25 40.23
CA ASP A 365 -5.63 -8.39 40.82
C ASP A 365 -5.03 -9.37 39.79
N ASN A 366 -5.27 -9.20 38.47
CA ASN A 366 -4.65 -10.03 37.42
C ASN A 366 -3.24 -9.56 37.01
N ILE A 367 -2.48 -9.00 37.95
CA ILE A 367 -1.13 -8.41 37.73
C ILE A 367 -0.05 -9.48 37.52
N ASP A 368 -0.24 -10.72 37.99
CA ASP A 368 0.79 -11.76 37.87
C ASP A 368 1.01 -12.27 36.44
N THR A 369 0.08 -12.02 35.51
CA THR A 369 0.24 -12.40 34.10
C THR A 369 0.99 -11.37 33.25
N LEU A 370 1.33 -10.20 33.80
CA LEU A 370 2.03 -9.12 33.09
C LEU A 370 3.56 -9.14 33.25
N LYS A 371 4.12 -10.13 33.96
CA LYS A 371 5.57 -10.24 34.19
C LYS A 371 6.38 -10.61 32.94
N HIS A 372 5.76 -11.01 31.84
CA HIS A 372 6.47 -11.43 30.63
C HIS A 372 6.79 -10.32 29.62
N ASP A 373 6.28 -9.10 29.79
CA ASP A 373 6.47 -8.00 28.83
C ASP A 373 7.30 -6.82 29.36
N VAL A 374 8.04 -7.01 30.46
CA VAL A 374 8.91 -5.94 31.00
C VAL A 374 10.26 -5.94 30.29
N LYS A 375 10.47 -4.97 29.38
CA LYS A 375 11.82 -4.61 28.93
C LYS A 375 12.60 -3.96 30.08
N PRO A 376 13.92 -4.20 30.21
CA PRO A 376 14.71 -3.56 31.28
C PRO A 376 14.67 -2.04 31.11
N GLY A 377 14.13 -1.32 32.11
CA GLY A 377 14.16 0.14 32.18
C GLY A 377 12.80 0.86 32.28
N GLU A 378 11.67 0.16 32.18
CA GLU A 378 10.35 0.81 32.34
C GLU A 378 9.88 0.83 33.80
N ASN A 379 9.60 2.04 34.31
CA ASN A 379 9.10 2.25 35.68
C ASN A 379 7.67 1.71 35.84
N ALA A 380 7.47 0.75 36.74
CA ALA A 380 6.20 0.06 37.01
C ALA A 380 5.01 0.99 37.33
N LYS A 381 5.27 2.24 37.79
CA LYS A 381 4.23 3.25 38.03
C LYS A 381 3.64 3.85 36.74
N GLN A 382 4.37 3.91 35.63
CA GLN A 382 3.85 4.41 34.35
C GLN A 382 3.01 3.35 33.61
N LEU A 383 3.36 2.06 33.71
CA LEU A 383 2.53 0.98 33.16
C LEU A 383 1.14 0.90 33.83
N LYS A 384 1.07 1.09 35.16
CA LYS A 384 -0.19 1.12 35.92
C LYS A 384 -1.20 2.16 35.41
N LYS A 385 -0.73 3.27 34.83
CA LYS A 385 -1.60 4.36 34.31
C LYS A 385 -2.00 4.17 32.84
N LYS A 386 -1.27 3.33 32.10
CA LYS A 386 -1.49 3.07 30.66
C LYS A 386 -2.52 1.96 30.43
N HIS A 387 -2.57 0.96 31.32
CA HIS A 387 -3.48 -0.19 31.22
C HIS A 387 -4.88 0.02 31.84
N THR A 388 -5.12 1.13 32.55
CA THR A 388 -6.44 1.43 33.13
C THR A 388 -7.38 2.18 32.17
N LYS A 389 -6.93 2.52 30.96
CA LYS A 389 -7.78 3.14 29.93
C LYS A 389 -8.25 2.08 28.94
N THR A 390 -9.37 1.45 29.25
CA THR A 390 -10.12 0.66 28.26
C THR A 390 -10.84 1.63 27.33
N PHE A 391 -10.44 1.67 26.06
CA PHE A 391 -11.14 2.44 25.04
C PHE A 391 -12.16 1.55 24.35
N ILE A 392 -13.44 1.91 24.43
CA ILE A 392 -14.50 1.28 23.65
C ILE A 392 -14.65 2.12 22.39
N PHE A 393 -14.30 1.54 21.24
CA PHE A 393 -14.58 2.14 19.94
C PHE A 393 -15.89 1.55 19.44
N PHE A 394 -16.91 2.38 19.35
CA PHE A 394 -18.22 2.03 18.83
C PHE A 394 -18.41 2.74 17.50
N ASP A 395 -18.56 1.96 16.43
CA ASP A 395 -18.83 2.46 15.08
C ASP A 395 -20.34 2.54 14.88
N PHE A 396 -20.88 3.76 14.81
CA PHE A 396 -22.31 4.00 14.62
C PHE A 396 -22.79 3.68 13.20
N GLU A 397 -21.87 3.59 12.21
CA GLU A 397 -22.22 3.37 10.80
C GLU A 397 -22.53 1.90 10.47
N CYS A 398 -22.25 0.97 11.39
CA CYS A 398 -22.57 -0.45 11.25
C CYS A 398 -23.80 -0.89 12.08
N THR A 399 -24.79 -0.01 12.26
CA THR A 399 -26.07 -0.42 12.83
C THR A 399 -26.97 -1.02 11.73
N GLN A 400 -27.22 -2.33 11.78
CA GLN A 400 -28.43 -2.86 11.18
C GLN A 400 -29.59 -2.28 11.98
N ASN A 401 -30.45 -1.49 11.33
CA ASN A 401 -31.69 -0.98 11.90
C ASN A 401 -32.51 -2.14 12.49
N LYS A 402 -32.33 -2.44 13.77
CA LYS A 402 -33.28 -3.24 14.52
C LYS A 402 -34.47 -2.33 14.77
N VAL A 403 -35.53 -2.56 14.00
CA VAL A 403 -36.86 -2.07 14.33
C VAL A 403 -37.14 -2.51 15.76
N LEU A 404 -37.22 -1.55 16.69
CA LEU A 404 -37.77 -1.79 18.02
C LEU A 404 -39.25 -2.13 17.83
N GLN A 405 -39.59 -3.41 17.89
CA GLN A 405 -40.97 -3.82 18.17
C GLN A 405 -41.26 -3.48 19.63
N CYS A 406 -42.19 -2.56 19.83
CA CYS A 406 -42.87 -2.36 21.10
C CYS A 406 -43.97 -3.42 21.21
N ASP A 407 -44.06 -4.11 22.35
CA ASP A 407 -45.09 -5.13 22.65
C ASP A 407 -46.51 -4.54 22.81
N MET A 408 -46.67 -3.22 22.64
CA MET A 408 -47.95 -2.54 22.60
C MET A 408 -48.09 -1.92 21.21
N GLY A 409 -48.75 -2.67 20.31
CA GLY A 409 -48.86 -2.38 18.88
C GLY A 409 -49.35 -0.96 18.58
N PHE A 410 -48.76 -0.36 17.54
CA PHE A 410 -49.27 0.88 16.96
C PHE A 410 -49.51 0.69 15.46
N GLU A 411 -50.76 0.88 15.05
CA GLU A 411 -51.20 0.76 13.66
C GLU A 411 -50.72 1.93 12.80
N LYS A 412 -50.26 1.59 11.60
CA LYS A 412 -49.81 2.53 10.58
C LYS A 412 -51.04 3.11 9.88
N THR A 413 -51.42 4.35 10.19
CA THR A 413 -52.36 5.10 9.35
C THR A 413 -51.58 5.78 8.22
N SER A 414 -51.86 5.32 7.01
CA SER A 414 -51.47 5.97 5.76
C SER A 414 -52.24 7.27 5.56
N LYS A 415 -51.53 8.36 5.21
CA LYS A 415 -51.91 9.27 4.12
C LYS A 415 -50.84 10.36 3.91
N GLU A 416 -50.54 10.56 2.63
CA GLU A 416 -49.66 11.58 2.07
C GLU A 416 -50.12 13.00 2.40
N THR A 417 -49.20 13.95 2.57
CA THR A 417 -49.39 15.29 2.00
C THR A 417 -48.05 16.01 1.78
N LYS A 418 -47.89 16.59 0.58
CA LYS A 418 -46.81 17.48 0.14
C LYS A 418 -46.73 18.75 1.01
N MET A 419 -45.55 19.35 1.13
CA MET A 419 -45.43 20.78 1.45
C MET A 419 -44.27 21.44 0.69
N TYR A 420 -44.62 22.48 -0.06
CA TYR A 420 -43.72 23.45 -0.68
C TYR A 420 -43.27 24.51 0.34
N ILE A 421 -42.15 25.16 0.02
CA ILE A 421 -41.53 26.28 0.76
C ILE A 421 -42.39 27.54 0.63
N HIS A 422 -42.48 28.36 1.68
CA HIS A 422 -42.67 29.81 1.54
C HIS A 422 -41.78 30.59 2.51
N GLN A 423 -40.92 31.44 1.93
CA GLN A 423 -40.39 32.65 2.54
C GLN A 423 -41.42 33.77 2.33
N ASN A 424 -41.67 34.62 3.34
CA ASN A 424 -41.67 36.08 3.18
C ASN A 424 -41.79 36.84 4.51
N ALA A 425 -40.75 37.65 4.74
CA ALA A 425 -40.65 39.02 5.27
C ALA A 425 -41.71 39.65 6.21
N CYS A 426 -41.12 40.34 7.20
CA CYS A 426 -41.50 41.61 7.87
C CYS A 426 -42.73 41.68 8.79
N PHE A 427 -42.52 42.04 10.06
CA PHE A 427 -42.68 43.42 10.59
C PHE A 427 -42.41 43.47 12.11
N LEU A 428 -41.34 44.17 12.48
CA LEU A 428 -41.13 45.15 13.58
C LEU A 428 -39.68 45.16 14.04
#